data_AF-A0A524D5E1-F1
#
_entry.id   AF-A0A524D5E1-F1
#
_cell.length_a   1.000
_cell.length_b   1.000
_cell.length_c   1.000
_cell.angle_alpha   90.00
_cell.angle_beta   90.00
_cell.angle_gamma   90.00
#
_symmetry.space_group_name_H-M   'P 1'
#
loop_
_entity.id
_entity.type
_entity.pdbx_description
1 polymer ?
#
loop_
_entity_poly.entity_id
_entity_poly.type
_entity_poly.pdbx_seq_one_letter_code
_entity_poly.pdbx_strand_id
1 'polypeptide(L)'
;MANSHNQSFFGQNVAMFVRSSSKFDDFIFVQSIKRKGGNVWEKPSQGEGKNIKISLGEMIMIQKVLNREQETWSTYHRYKEENTQISVNWQEKAIWINIGEYNKKLKSPNIEILSLLINHLIKEKIEFSTGRKPDDAFSSPSKASKKLHNLHNATPKPSLNKIQSNRNSEKIVTNLSSTPNTQNTRHQGWSEGDSKVIIKEEIINNPSNIFHKKGISNKNTSSEPIDTRNIKGIIQRETPKALLIRFESGIESWIPKSTIHSDFSSQITGLQSFLIQSWVLDKKNAAT
;
A
#
# COMPACT_ATOMS: atom_id res chain seq x y z
N MET A 1 -1.11 -20.46 -13.12
CA MET A 1 -1.15 -19.14 -12.46
C MET A 1 -0.70 -18.08 -13.46
N ALA A 2 -1.40 -16.94 -13.53
CA ALA A 2 -1.00 -15.83 -14.39
C ALA A 2 0.28 -15.16 -13.86
N ASN A 3 1.08 -14.55 -14.74
CA ASN A 3 2.30 -13.83 -14.34
C ASN A 3 2.00 -12.46 -13.70
N SER A 4 0.82 -11.92 -13.97
CA SER A 4 0.45 -10.55 -13.62
C SER A 4 -1.00 -10.47 -13.18
N HIS A 5 -1.30 -9.52 -12.29
CA HIS A 5 -2.63 -9.29 -11.73
C HIS A 5 -2.98 -7.80 -11.78
N ASN A 6 -4.25 -7.50 -12.03
CA ASN A 6 -4.76 -6.12 -12.02
C ASN A 6 -6.22 -6.13 -11.57
N GLN A 7 -6.47 -5.64 -10.35
CA GLN A 7 -7.80 -5.51 -9.79
C GLN A 7 -8.11 -4.06 -9.47
N SER A 8 -9.33 -3.63 -9.78
CA SER A 8 -9.79 -2.26 -9.56
C SER A 8 -10.91 -2.21 -8.52
N PHE A 9 -10.90 -1.17 -7.70
CA PHE A 9 -11.92 -0.88 -6.70
C PHE A 9 -12.43 0.55 -6.91
N PHE A 10 -13.52 0.69 -7.66
CA PHE A 10 -14.13 1.98 -7.94
C PHE A 10 -15.04 2.46 -6.81
N GLY A 11 -15.15 3.77 -6.68
CA GLY A 11 -16.02 4.45 -5.73
C GLY A 11 -16.50 5.75 -6.36
N GLN A 12 -17.27 6.53 -5.62
CA GLN A 12 -17.85 7.76 -6.17
C GLN A 12 -16.77 8.78 -6.53
N ASN A 13 -15.82 9.03 -5.62
CA ASN A 13 -14.81 10.08 -5.79
C ASN A 13 -13.37 9.56 -5.86
N VAL A 14 -13.11 8.30 -5.46
CA VAL A 14 -11.78 7.69 -5.42
C VAL A 14 -11.85 6.27 -5.97
N ALA A 15 -10.90 5.94 -6.84
CA ALA A 15 -10.65 4.60 -7.34
C ALA A 15 -9.26 4.14 -6.92
N MET A 16 -9.14 2.85 -6.60
CA MET A 16 -7.89 2.21 -6.21
C MET A 16 -7.63 1.00 -7.12
N PHE A 17 -6.38 0.76 -7.49
CA PHE A 17 -5.93 -0.34 -8.31
C PHE A 17 -4.84 -1.11 -7.58
N VAL A 18 -4.96 -2.43 -7.54
CA VAL A 18 -3.93 -3.34 -7.04
C VAL A 18 -3.33 -4.04 -8.24
N ARG A 19 -2.04 -3.84 -8.49
CA ARG A 19 -1.33 -4.33 -9.66
C ARG A 19 -0.09 -5.12 -9.28
N SER A 20 0.06 -6.30 -9.84
CA SER A 20 1.30 -7.05 -9.83
C SER A 20 1.75 -7.28 -11.27
N SER A 21 2.90 -6.74 -11.65
CA SER A 21 3.45 -6.85 -13.01
C SER A 21 4.10 -8.19 -13.31
N SER A 22 4.64 -8.83 -12.27
CA SER A 22 5.39 -10.07 -12.36
C SER A 22 5.23 -10.87 -11.08
N LYS A 23 5.15 -12.20 -11.19
CA LYS A 23 5.22 -13.10 -10.03
C LYS A 23 6.61 -13.12 -9.38
N PHE A 24 7.65 -12.74 -10.12
CA PHE A 24 9.04 -12.76 -9.68
C PHE A 24 9.51 -11.48 -8.97
N ASP A 25 8.74 -10.39 -9.08
CA ASP A 25 8.99 -9.17 -8.31
C ASP A 25 8.43 -9.36 -6.89
N ASP A 26 9.18 -9.01 -5.84
CA ASP A 26 8.78 -9.16 -4.43
C ASP A 26 7.85 -8.04 -3.91
N PHE A 27 7.21 -7.32 -4.82
CA PHE A 27 6.34 -6.19 -4.53
C PHE A 27 5.12 -6.16 -5.46
N ILE A 28 4.17 -5.33 -5.07
CA ILE A 28 3.03 -4.93 -5.91
C ILE A 28 2.95 -3.41 -5.98
N PHE A 29 2.13 -2.89 -6.88
CA PHE A 29 1.78 -1.48 -6.93
C PHE A 29 0.34 -1.28 -6.49
N VAL A 30 0.13 -0.30 -5.62
CA VAL A 30 -1.20 0.23 -5.30
C VAL A 30 -1.27 1.65 -5.85
N GLN A 31 -2.18 1.85 -6.81
CA GLN A 31 -2.43 3.14 -7.42
C GLN A 31 -3.79 3.67 -6.98
N SER A 32 -3.88 4.95 -6.64
CA SER A 32 -5.13 5.65 -6.39
C SER A 32 -5.28 6.86 -7.31
N ILE A 33 -6.51 7.11 -7.75
CA ILE A 33 -6.91 8.30 -8.50
C ILE A 33 -8.21 8.83 -7.91
N LYS A 34 -8.44 10.14 -8.03
CA LYS A 34 -9.70 10.77 -7.63
C LYS A 34 -10.42 11.43 -8.80
N ARG A 35 -11.72 11.67 -8.62
CA ARG A 35 -12.49 12.52 -9.54
C ARG A 35 -12.07 13.96 -9.33
N LYS A 36 -11.90 14.67 -10.43
CA LYS A 36 -11.81 16.11 -10.52
C LYS A 36 -13.20 16.72 -10.66
N GLY A 37 -13.25 18.05 -10.72
CA GLY A 37 -14.44 18.77 -11.14
C GLY A 37 -14.95 18.27 -12.51
N GLY A 38 -16.26 18.32 -12.72
CA GLY A 38 -16.89 17.94 -13.99
C GLY A 38 -16.94 16.44 -14.29
N ASN A 39 -16.92 15.57 -13.26
CA ASN A 39 -16.96 14.10 -13.41
C ASN A 39 -15.79 13.46 -14.18
N VAL A 40 -14.71 14.21 -14.38
CA VAL A 40 -13.49 13.72 -15.04
C VAL A 40 -12.59 13.06 -13.99
N TRP A 41 -12.07 11.87 -14.27
CA TRP A 41 -11.06 11.23 -13.41
C TRP A 41 -9.67 11.77 -13.70
N GLU A 42 -8.82 11.78 -12.67
CA GLU A 42 -7.38 11.88 -12.86
C GLU A 42 -6.83 10.84 -13.82
N LYS A 43 -5.83 11.25 -14.59
CA LYS A 43 -5.18 10.45 -15.63
C LYS A 43 -3.74 10.15 -15.19
N PRO A 44 -3.45 8.89 -14.80
CA PRO A 44 -2.08 8.49 -14.48
C PRO A 44 -1.06 8.76 -15.57
N SER A 45 -1.47 8.73 -16.85
CA SER A 45 -0.62 9.08 -17.98
C SER A 45 -0.16 10.55 -18.00
N GLN A 46 -0.82 11.42 -17.24
CA GLN A 46 -0.46 12.83 -17.07
C GLN A 46 0.28 13.08 -15.74
N GLY A 47 0.70 12.03 -15.05
CA GLY A 47 1.37 12.13 -13.74
C GLY A 47 0.43 12.36 -12.56
N GLU A 48 -0.88 12.20 -12.77
CA GLU A 48 -1.89 12.40 -11.74
C GLU A 48 -2.18 11.11 -10.96
N GLY A 49 -2.82 11.26 -9.79
CA GLY A 49 -3.00 10.17 -8.85
C GLY A 49 -1.75 9.91 -8.02
N LYS A 50 -1.79 8.83 -7.24
CA LYS A 50 -0.63 8.35 -6.49
C LYS A 50 -0.40 6.88 -6.79
N ASN A 51 0.84 6.51 -7.05
CA ASN A 51 1.25 5.12 -7.24
C ASN A 51 2.33 4.77 -6.24
N ILE A 52 2.12 3.72 -5.45
CA ILE A 52 3.07 3.31 -4.42
C ILE A 52 3.41 1.84 -4.58
N LYS A 53 4.69 1.52 -4.41
CA LYS A 53 5.20 0.16 -4.34
C LYS A 53 4.97 -0.39 -2.94
N ILE A 54 4.29 -1.51 -2.81
CA ILE A 54 4.06 -2.22 -1.55
C ILE A 54 4.93 -3.47 -1.55
N SER A 55 5.86 -3.57 -0.61
CA SER A 55 6.74 -4.72 -0.42
C SER A 55 6.00 -5.94 0.16
N LEU A 56 6.62 -7.12 0.08
CA LEU A 56 6.08 -8.33 0.68
C LEU A 56 5.75 -8.19 2.18
N GLY A 57 6.63 -7.54 2.96
CA GLY A 57 6.37 -7.29 4.38
C GLY A 57 5.14 -6.41 4.61
N GLU A 58 4.96 -5.38 3.79
CA GLU A 58 3.80 -4.49 3.88
C GLU A 58 2.52 -5.18 3.42
N MET A 59 2.58 -6.05 2.41
CA MET A 59 1.43 -6.89 2.03
C MET A 59 0.94 -7.74 3.21
N ILE A 60 1.86 -8.34 3.97
CA ILE A 60 1.53 -9.12 5.18
C ILE A 60 0.84 -8.23 6.23
N MET A 61 1.35 -7.02 6.46
CA MET A 61 0.73 -6.09 7.43
C MET A 61 -0.69 -5.68 7.00
N ILE A 62 -0.89 -5.41 5.71
CA ILE A 62 -2.22 -5.13 5.15
C ILE A 62 -3.14 -6.34 5.33
N GLN A 63 -2.66 -7.56 5.08
CA GLN A 63 -3.43 -8.79 5.28
C GLN A 63 -3.85 -8.97 6.75
N LYS A 64 -2.96 -8.69 7.71
CA LYS A 64 -3.28 -8.73 9.14
C LYS A 64 -4.43 -7.79 9.50
N VAL A 65 -4.42 -6.57 8.95
CA VAL A 65 -5.54 -5.66 9.14
C VAL A 65 -6.81 -6.22 8.49
N LEU A 66 -6.75 -6.67 7.23
CA LEU A 66 -7.91 -7.26 6.53
C LEU A 66 -8.53 -8.45 7.27
N ASN A 67 -7.70 -9.26 7.93
CA ASN A 67 -8.11 -10.43 8.72
C ASN A 67 -8.63 -10.08 10.13
N ARG A 68 -8.68 -8.79 10.51
CA ARG A 68 -9.02 -8.33 11.87
C ARG A 68 -8.00 -8.78 12.94
N GLU A 69 -6.78 -9.15 12.55
CA GLU A 69 -5.69 -9.45 13.50
C GLU A 69 -5.07 -8.16 14.05
N GLN A 70 -5.21 -7.04 13.32
CA GLN A 70 -4.83 -5.70 13.75
C GLN A 70 -5.93 -4.70 13.34
N GLU A 71 -6.22 -3.73 14.21
CA GLU A 71 -7.21 -2.69 13.90
C GLU A 71 -6.72 -1.69 12.85
N THR A 72 -5.43 -1.38 12.90
CA THR A 72 -4.78 -0.38 12.06
C THR A 72 -3.33 -0.73 11.77
N TRP A 73 -2.85 -0.31 10.61
CA TRP A 73 -1.45 -0.29 10.21
C TRP A 73 -1.15 0.98 9.43
N SER A 74 0.05 1.54 9.59
CA SER A 74 0.50 2.66 8.77
C SER A 74 2.02 2.69 8.58
N THR A 75 2.48 3.35 7.53
CA THR A 75 3.89 3.56 7.20
C THR A 75 4.06 4.82 6.33
N TYR A 76 5.30 5.20 6.06
CA TYR A 76 5.65 6.30 5.17
C TYR A 76 6.56 5.83 4.03
N HIS A 77 6.20 6.19 2.81
CA HIS A 77 7.01 6.00 1.62
C HIS A 77 7.65 7.31 1.21
N ARG A 78 8.97 7.33 1.10
CA ARG A 78 9.72 8.49 0.61
C ARG A 78 10.13 8.25 -0.84
N TYR A 79 9.68 9.12 -1.73
CA TYR A 79 10.14 9.15 -3.12
C TYR A 79 10.51 10.57 -3.50
N LYS A 80 11.77 10.77 -3.90
CA LYS A 80 12.38 12.10 -4.06
C LYS A 80 12.22 12.93 -2.77
N GLU A 81 11.53 14.06 -2.85
CA GLU A 81 11.28 14.96 -1.73
C GLU A 81 9.88 14.79 -1.13
N GLU A 82 9.06 13.91 -1.70
CA GLU A 82 7.71 13.64 -1.22
C GLU A 82 7.70 12.46 -0.24
N ASN A 83 7.11 12.70 0.93
CA ASN A 83 6.74 11.65 1.87
C ASN A 83 5.24 11.38 1.72
N THR A 84 4.89 10.13 1.50
CA THR A 84 3.49 9.70 1.39
C THR A 84 3.17 8.72 2.49
N GLN A 85 2.22 9.07 3.35
CA GLN A 85 1.69 8.15 4.33
C GLN A 85 0.79 7.12 3.65
N ILE A 86 0.89 5.87 4.08
CA ILE A 86 -0.10 4.84 3.80
C ILE A 86 -0.67 4.39 5.13
N SER A 87 -1.98 4.24 5.20
CA SER A 87 -2.63 3.60 6.33
C SER A 87 -3.76 2.68 5.88
N VAL A 88 -3.96 1.62 6.63
CA VAL A 88 -5.10 0.73 6.50
C VAL A 88 -5.70 0.56 7.88
N ASN A 89 -6.98 0.90 8.03
CA ASN A 89 -7.64 0.81 9.33
C ASN A 89 -9.11 0.43 9.19
N TRP A 90 -9.61 -0.30 10.16
CA TRP A 90 -11.04 -0.54 10.28
C TRP A 90 -11.77 0.66 10.86
N GLN A 91 -12.99 0.86 10.40
CA GLN A 91 -13.99 1.70 11.04
C GLN A 91 -15.35 1.02 10.88
N GLU A 92 -15.90 0.53 11.98
CA GLU A 92 -17.12 -0.29 12.00
C GLU A 92 -16.98 -1.53 11.07
N LYS A 93 -17.87 -1.62 10.07
CA LYS A 93 -17.95 -2.69 9.06
C LYS A 93 -17.26 -2.32 7.74
N ALA A 94 -16.44 -1.27 7.73
CA ALA A 94 -15.71 -0.80 6.56
C ALA A 94 -14.21 -0.68 6.84
N ILE A 95 -13.40 -0.88 5.81
CA ILE A 95 -11.96 -0.62 5.87
C ILE A 95 -11.65 0.65 5.08
N TRP A 96 -10.80 1.48 5.66
CA TRP A 96 -10.25 2.66 5.02
C TRP A 96 -8.80 2.40 4.63
N ILE A 97 -8.50 2.63 3.36
CA ILE A 97 -7.15 2.59 2.81
C ILE A 97 -6.83 4.01 2.38
N ASN A 98 -5.88 4.63 3.07
CA ASN A 98 -5.47 6.00 2.83
C ASN A 98 -4.07 6.00 2.24
N ILE A 99 -3.89 6.74 1.15
CA ILE A 99 -2.62 6.90 0.45
C ILE A 99 -2.43 8.40 0.24
N GLY A 100 -1.68 9.07 1.11
CA GLY A 100 -1.61 10.53 1.15
C GLY A 100 -3.02 11.13 1.28
N GLU A 101 -3.44 11.95 0.31
CA GLU A 101 -4.77 12.56 0.27
C GLU A 101 -5.88 11.65 -0.31
N TYR A 102 -5.54 10.45 -0.80
CA TYR A 102 -6.48 9.53 -1.43
C TYR A 102 -7.07 8.59 -0.39
N ASN A 103 -8.36 8.77 -0.07
CA ASN A 103 -9.06 7.98 0.95
C ASN A 103 -10.05 7.03 0.29
N LYS A 104 -9.77 5.72 0.36
CA LYS A 104 -10.64 4.67 -0.19
C LYS A 104 -11.35 3.91 0.92
N LYS A 105 -12.66 4.10 1.01
CA LYS A 105 -13.55 3.24 1.80
C LYS A 105 -13.91 1.98 1.01
N LEU A 106 -13.68 0.81 1.58
CA LEU A 106 -14.22 -0.45 1.08
C LEU A 106 -15.24 -1.01 2.08
N LYS A 107 -16.31 -1.58 1.53
CA LYS A 107 -17.34 -2.34 2.24
C LYS A 107 -17.39 -3.75 1.66
N SER A 108 -18.03 -4.69 2.33
CA SER A 108 -18.37 -5.98 1.72
C SER A 108 -19.16 -5.76 0.41
N PRO A 109 -18.87 -6.47 -0.69
CA PRO A 109 -17.95 -7.61 -0.84
C PRO A 109 -16.49 -7.23 -1.20
N ASN A 110 -16.20 -5.96 -1.47
CA ASN A 110 -14.87 -5.52 -1.92
C ASN A 110 -13.74 -5.81 -0.92
N ILE A 111 -14.05 -5.81 0.38
CA ILE A 111 -13.09 -6.18 1.42
C ILE A 111 -12.63 -7.63 1.25
N GLU A 112 -13.58 -8.53 1.00
CA GLU A 112 -13.30 -9.96 0.86
C GLU A 112 -12.49 -10.23 -0.41
N ILE A 113 -12.86 -9.59 -1.53
CA ILE A 113 -12.09 -9.66 -2.78
C ILE A 113 -10.65 -9.18 -2.56
N LEU A 114 -10.47 -8.05 -1.85
CA LEU A 114 -9.13 -7.55 -1.55
C LEU A 114 -8.35 -8.51 -0.65
N SER A 115 -8.97 -9.06 0.38
CA SER A 115 -8.33 -10.02 1.29
C SER A 115 -7.87 -11.29 0.56
N LEU A 116 -8.73 -11.88 -0.28
CA LEU A 116 -8.38 -13.04 -1.09
C LEU A 116 -7.25 -12.72 -2.08
N LEU A 117 -7.30 -11.55 -2.72
CA LEU A 117 -6.28 -11.11 -3.67
C LEU A 117 -4.92 -10.89 -2.99
N ILE A 118 -4.87 -10.18 -1.86
CA ILE A 118 -3.62 -9.93 -1.14
C ILE A 118 -3.02 -11.23 -0.62
N ASN A 119 -3.83 -12.13 -0.04
CA ASN A 119 -3.38 -13.45 0.37
C ASN A 119 -2.82 -14.29 -0.80
N HIS A 120 -3.52 -14.30 -1.94
CA HIS A 120 -3.03 -14.95 -3.17
C HIS A 120 -1.67 -14.38 -3.60
N LEU A 121 -1.56 -13.05 -3.66
CA LEU A 121 -0.33 -12.38 -4.05
C LEU A 121 0.82 -12.68 -3.08
N ILE A 122 0.59 -12.65 -1.76
CA ILE A 122 1.62 -13.00 -0.77
C ILE A 122 2.17 -14.40 -1.03
N LYS A 123 1.30 -15.41 -1.19
CA LYS A 123 1.71 -16.80 -1.44
C LYS A 123 2.52 -16.93 -2.73
N GLU A 124 2.02 -16.35 -3.82
CA GLU A 124 2.70 -16.33 -5.11
C GLU A 124 4.09 -15.68 -5.00
N LYS A 125 4.19 -14.55 -4.30
CA LYS A 125 5.44 -13.79 -4.16
C LYS A 125 6.45 -14.58 -3.33
N ILE A 126 6.02 -15.18 -2.22
CA ILE A 126 6.89 -16.08 -1.44
C ILE A 126 7.43 -17.20 -2.34
N GLU A 127 6.56 -17.86 -3.11
CA GLU A 127 6.96 -18.98 -3.98
C GLU A 127 7.97 -18.55 -5.06
N PHE A 128 7.70 -17.46 -5.78
CA PHE A 128 8.43 -17.13 -7.00
C PHE A 128 9.50 -16.03 -6.84
N SER A 129 9.39 -15.13 -5.85
CA SER A 129 10.34 -14.03 -5.66
C SER A 129 11.39 -14.30 -4.59
N THR A 130 11.24 -15.36 -3.78
CA THR A 130 12.22 -15.73 -2.74
C THR A 130 13.00 -17.01 -3.05
N GLY A 131 12.59 -17.75 -4.09
CA GLY A 131 13.32 -18.92 -4.59
C GLY A 131 14.61 -18.55 -5.33
N ARG A 132 15.51 -19.53 -5.51
CA ARG A 132 16.72 -19.34 -6.33
C ARG A 132 16.31 -19.00 -7.77
N LYS A 133 16.91 -17.95 -8.34
CA LYS A 133 16.72 -17.62 -9.75
C LYS A 133 17.30 -18.77 -10.59
N PRO A 134 16.61 -19.23 -11.65
CA PRO A 134 17.12 -20.30 -12.52
C PRO A 134 18.50 -20.01 -13.11
N ASP A 135 18.85 -18.74 -13.26
CA ASP A 135 20.10 -18.29 -13.88
C ASP A 135 21.34 -18.50 -13.00
N ASP A 136 21.17 -18.67 -11.68
CA ASP A 136 22.28 -18.94 -10.74
C ASP A 136 22.71 -20.41 -10.72
N ALA A 137 22.02 -21.30 -11.47
CA ALA A 137 22.30 -22.74 -11.49
C ALA A 137 23.23 -23.18 -12.63
N PHE A 138 23.60 -22.30 -13.58
CA PHE A 138 24.37 -22.69 -14.78
C PHE A 138 25.71 -21.98 -15.00
N SER A 139 26.13 -21.06 -14.11
CA SER A 139 27.47 -20.45 -14.21
C SER A 139 28.52 -21.25 -13.43
N SER A 140 28.82 -22.47 -13.87
CA SER A 140 30.14 -23.13 -13.69
C SER A 140 30.27 -24.37 -14.57
N PRO A 141 30.97 -24.31 -15.72
CA PRO A 141 31.71 -25.45 -16.22
C PRO A 141 33.17 -25.30 -15.77
N SER A 142 33.58 -26.14 -14.83
CA SER A 142 34.98 -26.37 -14.53
C SER A 142 35.70 -26.82 -15.81
N LYS A 143 36.79 -26.12 -16.14
CA LYS A 143 37.72 -26.51 -17.19
C LYS A 143 38.42 -27.80 -16.78
N ALA A 144 37.92 -28.97 -17.18
CA ALA A 144 38.70 -30.20 -17.33
C ALA A 144 37.88 -31.34 -17.94
N SER A 145 37.95 -31.54 -19.26
CA SER A 145 38.34 -32.83 -19.88
C SER A 145 38.13 -32.84 -21.40
N LYS A 146 39.27 -32.81 -22.09
CA LYS A 146 39.65 -33.63 -23.26
C LYS A 146 38.62 -33.90 -24.37
N LYS A 147 38.76 -33.13 -25.46
CA LYS A 147 39.28 -33.58 -26.77
C LYS A 147 38.79 -34.94 -27.30
N LEU A 148 37.88 -34.92 -28.27
CA LEU A 148 37.95 -35.79 -29.45
C LEU A 148 37.42 -35.06 -30.71
N HIS A 149 38.32 -34.83 -31.66
CA HIS A 149 38.07 -34.62 -33.09
C HIS A 149 37.35 -35.88 -33.65
N ASN A 150 36.58 -35.93 -34.75
CA ASN A 150 36.62 -35.20 -36.01
C ASN A 150 35.35 -35.51 -36.85
N LEU A 151 34.91 -34.52 -37.65
CA LEU A 151 34.56 -34.59 -39.08
C LEU A 151 33.53 -35.62 -39.63
N HIS A 152 32.41 -35.12 -40.20
CA HIS A 152 31.99 -35.39 -41.59
C HIS A 152 30.83 -34.46 -42.07
N ASN A 153 31.18 -33.60 -43.02
CA ASN A 153 30.51 -33.24 -44.30
C ASN A 153 29.06 -32.71 -44.38
N ALA A 154 28.97 -31.43 -44.75
CA ALA A 154 28.33 -30.84 -45.94
C ALA A 154 26.88 -31.24 -46.37
N THR A 155 26.00 -30.23 -46.28
CA THR A 155 24.87 -29.76 -47.14
C THR A 155 24.68 -30.37 -48.55
N PRO A 156 23.46 -30.33 -49.18
CA PRO A 156 22.62 -29.11 -49.29
C PRO A 156 21.08 -29.25 -49.26
N LYS A 157 20.43 -28.08 -49.13
CA LYS A 157 18.98 -27.80 -49.27
C LYS A 157 18.43 -28.22 -50.64
N PRO A 158 17.09 -28.38 -50.74
CA PRO A 158 16.36 -27.48 -51.63
C PRO A 158 15.07 -26.90 -51.01
N SER A 159 14.44 -26.08 -51.83
CA SER A 159 13.56 -24.94 -51.57
C SER A 159 12.05 -25.21 -51.64
N LEU A 160 11.29 -24.23 -51.11
CA LEU A 160 9.96 -23.76 -51.54
C LEU A 160 8.77 -24.75 -51.41
N ASN A 161 7.80 -24.42 -50.55
CA ASN A 161 6.55 -23.86 -51.05
C ASN A 161 5.67 -23.21 -49.97
N LYS A 162 5.00 -22.17 -50.45
CA LYS A 162 4.10 -21.21 -49.81
C LYS A 162 2.67 -21.74 -49.96
N ILE A 163 1.91 -21.91 -48.89
CA ILE A 163 0.45 -22.01 -48.97
C ILE A 163 -0.16 -21.14 -47.88
N GLN A 164 -0.83 -20.08 -48.34
CA GLN A 164 -1.81 -19.30 -47.59
C GLN A 164 -3.03 -20.18 -47.31
N SER A 165 -3.56 -20.14 -46.09
CA SER A 165 -4.97 -20.44 -45.87
C SER A 165 -5.65 -19.27 -45.18
N ASN A 166 -6.68 -18.81 -45.89
CA ASN A 166 -7.58 -17.72 -45.61
C ASN A 166 -8.84 -18.36 -45.02
N ARG A 167 -9.33 -17.91 -43.86
CA ARG A 167 -10.73 -18.16 -43.43
C ARG A 167 -11.27 -16.96 -42.66
N ASN A 168 -12.09 -16.19 -43.38
CA ASN A 168 -13.16 -15.37 -42.82
C ASN A 168 -14.35 -16.27 -42.43
N SER A 169 -15.04 -15.92 -41.35
CA SER A 169 -16.49 -16.13 -41.12
C SER A 169 -16.87 -15.38 -39.83
N GLU A 170 -17.48 -14.20 -39.95
CA GLU A 170 -18.93 -13.95 -39.75
C GLU A 170 -19.38 -14.24 -38.30
N LYS A 171 -19.51 -13.23 -37.43
CA LYS A 171 -20.73 -12.43 -37.18
C LYS A 171 -22.04 -13.23 -37.18
N ILE A 172 -22.51 -13.58 -35.99
CA ILE A 172 -23.95 -13.71 -35.70
C ILE A 172 -24.26 -12.90 -34.44
N VAL A 173 -25.11 -11.89 -34.65
CA VAL A 173 -25.82 -11.12 -33.64
C VAL A 173 -27.23 -11.70 -33.59
N THR A 174 -27.70 -12.11 -32.42
CA THR A 174 -29.14 -12.13 -32.11
C THR A 174 -29.34 -11.82 -30.63
N ASN A 175 -29.81 -10.61 -30.36
CA ASN A 175 -30.66 -10.31 -29.21
C ASN A 175 -31.96 -11.10 -29.38
N LEU A 176 -32.55 -11.61 -28.29
CA LEU A 176 -33.98 -11.42 -28.02
C LEU A 176 -34.29 -11.71 -26.55
N SER A 177 -34.85 -10.70 -25.90
CA SER A 177 -35.52 -10.70 -24.62
C SER A 177 -36.95 -11.24 -24.73
N SER A 178 -37.39 -12.03 -23.75
CA SER A 178 -38.81 -12.11 -23.35
C SER A 178 -38.98 -12.79 -22.00
N THR A 179 -39.28 -12.00 -20.96
CA THR A 179 -40.24 -12.35 -19.89
C THR A 179 -41.66 -12.23 -20.49
N PRO A 180 -42.71 -12.94 -20.01
CA PRO A 180 -43.25 -12.74 -18.65
C PRO A 180 -43.96 -13.94 -17.97
N ASN A 181 -44.35 -13.66 -16.72
CA ASN A 181 -45.57 -14.10 -16.00
C ASN A 181 -45.51 -15.25 -14.97
N THR A 182 -45.55 -14.83 -13.70
CA THR A 182 -46.59 -15.09 -12.67
C THR A 182 -47.17 -16.49 -12.45
N GLN A 183 -46.96 -17.01 -11.23
CA GLN A 183 -47.94 -17.67 -10.29
C GLN A 183 -47.11 -18.25 -9.12
N ASN A 184 -47.14 -17.71 -7.90
CA ASN A 184 -48.14 -17.84 -6.83
C ASN A 184 -48.56 -19.29 -6.51
N THR A 185 -47.94 -19.88 -5.48
CA THR A 185 -48.55 -20.87 -4.60
C THR A 185 -48.05 -20.70 -3.16
N ARG A 186 -49.00 -20.50 -2.25
CA ARG A 186 -48.88 -20.67 -0.79
C ARG A 186 -48.57 -22.12 -0.44
N HIS A 187 -47.73 -22.35 0.57
CA HIS A 187 -48.03 -23.31 1.63
C HIS A 187 -47.41 -22.86 2.97
N GLN A 188 -48.20 -22.99 4.02
CA GLN A 188 -47.88 -22.81 5.44
C GLN A 188 -46.72 -23.76 5.83
N GLY A 189 -45.74 -23.38 6.63
CA GLY A 189 -45.81 -22.96 8.03
C GLY A 189 -44.87 -23.90 8.81
N TRP A 190 -44.17 -23.43 9.82
CA TRP A 190 -43.69 -24.15 11.02
C TRP A 190 -42.94 -23.13 11.90
N SER A 191 -43.21 -23.22 13.19
CA SER A 191 -42.85 -22.30 14.27
C SER A 191 -41.58 -22.74 15.03
N GLU A 192 -41.15 -21.86 15.94
CA GLU A 192 -40.13 -21.97 17.02
C GLU A 192 -38.88 -21.14 16.72
N GLY A 193 -38.41 -20.20 17.54
CA GLY A 193 -38.87 -19.68 18.82
C GLY A 193 -37.88 -18.56 19.20
N ASP A 194 -38.36 -17.33 19.37
CA ASP A 194 -37.48 -16.19 19.66
C ASP A 194 -37.34 -15.97 21.17
N SER A 195 -36.13 -16.26 21.65
CA SER A 195 -35.65 -15.89 22.99
C SER A 195 -35.34 -14.40 23.03
N LYS A 196 -36.07 -13.68 23.89
CA LYS A 196 -35.90 -12.25 24.15
C LYS A 196 -34.68 -12.01 25.04
N VAL A 197 -33.54 -11.63 24.46
CA VAL A 197 -32.39 -11.12 25.21
C VAL A 197 -32.41 -9.59 25.14
N ILE A 198 -32.61 -8.96 26.30
CA ILE A 198 -32.48 -7.51 26.50
C ILE A 198 -31.04 -7.26 26.92
N ILE A 199 -30.24 -6.62 26.07
CA ILE A 199 -28.94 -6.06 26.47
C ILE A 199 -29.12 -4.55 26.63
N LYS A 200 -28.93 -4.08 27.86
CA LYS A 200 -28.81 -2.66 28.19
C LYS A 200 -27.38 -2.22 27.82
N GLU A 201 -27.26 -1.34 26.84
CA GLU A 201 -25.99 -0.64 26.56
C GLU A 201 -25.89 0.57 27.51
N GLU A 202 -24.88 0.58 28.38
CA GLU A 202 -24.44 1.78 29.08
C GLU A 202 -23.59 2.62 28.14
N ILE A 203 -24.12 3.79 27.79
CA ILE A 203 -23.45 4.83 27.02
C ILE A 203 -22.54 5.60 27.98
N ILE A 204 -21.23 5.46 27.83
CA ILE A 204 -20.29 6.43 28.39
C ILE A 204 -20.09 7.55 27.35
N ASN A 205 -20.78 8.65 27.61
CA ASN A 205 -20.61 9.94 26.94
C ASN A 205 -19.32 10.62 27.40
N ASN A 206 -18.51 11.17 26.48
CA ASN A 206 -18.05 12.56 26.58
C ASN A 206 -17.43 13.06 25.25
N PRO A 207 -17.39 14.38 25.00
CA PRO A 207 -18.21 14.94 23.95
C PRO A 207 -17.43 15.81 22.93
N SER A 208 -18.07 15.98 21.78
CA SER A 208 -18.07 17.14 20.87
C SER A 208 -16.86 18.09 20.85
N ASN A 209 -16.37 18.36 19.62
CA ASN A 209 -16.40 19.74 19.16
C ASN A 209 -16.82 19.86 17.69
N ILE A 210 -17.90 20.62 17.52
CA ILE A 210 -18.65 20.88 16.30
C ILE A 210 -17.99 22.06 15.58
N PHE A 211 -17.69 21.89 14.30
CA PHE A 211 -17.30 22.99 13.41
C PHE A 211 -18.47 23.94 13.18
N HIS A 212 -18.35 25.19 13.66
CA HIS A 212 -19.13 26.32 13.13
C HIS A 212 -18.23 27.25 12.32
N LYS A 213 -18.70 27.61 11.13
CA LYS A 213 -18.02 28.47 10.14
C LYS A 213 -18.90 29.70 9.87
N LYS A 214 -18.37 30.91 10.11
CA LYS A 214 -18.65 32.23 9.48
C LYS A 214 -18.03 33.32 10.40
N GLY A 215 -17.30 34.34 9.95
CA GLY A 215 -16.83 34.78 8.64
C GLY A 215 -15.85 35.97 8.75
N ILE A 216 -15.02 36.13 7.72
CA ILE A 216 -14.36 37.34 7.15
C ILE A 216 -13.54 38.27 8.07
N SER A 217 -12.20 38.19 8.01
CA SER A 217 -11.26 39.25 7.55
C SER A 217 -9.79 38.76 7.67
N ASN A 218 -8.85 39.46 7.03
CA ASN A 218 -7.57 38.99 6.45
C ASN A 218 -6.36 38.69 7.37
N LYS A 219 -5.53 37.74 6.89
CA LYS A 219 -4.05 37.54 6.98
C LYS A 219 -3.34 37.62 8.35
N ASN A 220 -2.91 36.45 8.86
CA ASN A 220 -1.50 36.04 9.03
C ASN A 220 -1.42 34.59 9.56
N THR A 221 -0.42 33.85 9.08
CA THR A 221 -0.15 32.43 9.33
C THR A 221 0.08 32.10 10.81
N SER A 222 -0.80 31.31 11.41
CA SER A 222 -0.60 30.65 12.71
C SER A 222 -0.51 29.13 12.50
N SER A 223 0.70 28.60 12.60
CA SER A 223 0.97 27.16 12.71
C SER A 223 0.31 26.59 13.96
N GLU A 224 -0.31 25.42 13.85
CA GLU A 224 -0.65 24.64 15.04
C GLU A 224 0.61 24.42 15.89
N PRO A 225 0.50 24.40 17.23
CA PRO A 225 1.64 24.17 18.10
C PRO A 225 2.17 22.76 17.84
N ILE A 226 3.31 22.66 17.17
CA ILE A 226 4.04 21.39 17.02
C ILE A 226 4.49 20.99 18.42
N ASP A 227 3.98 19.86 18.91
CA ASP A 227 4.36 19.29 20.19
C ASP A 227 5.87 18.96 20.20
N THR A 228 6.62 19.80 20.90
CA THR A 228 8.09 19.77 20.98
C THR A 228 8.53 19.91 22.43
N ARG A 229 9.60 19.22 22.79
CA ARG A 229 10.27 19.34 24.10
C ARG A 229 11.65 19.93 23.91
N ASN A 230 12.03 20.77 24.86
CA ASN A 230 13.38 21.32 24.96
C ASN A 230 14.24 20.36 25.78
N ILE A 231 15.30 19.84 25.19
CA ILE A 231 16.23 18.90 25.82
C ILE A 231 17.67 19.34 25.57
N LYS A 232 18.54 19.18 26.58
CA LYS A 232 19.96 19.45 26.45
C LYS A 232 20.76 18.20 26.08
N GLY A 233 21.77 18.37 25.24
CA GLY A 233 22.67 17.28 24.86
C GLY A 233 23.92 17.75 24.12
N ILE A 234 24.80 16.80 23.82
CA ILE A 234 26.05 17.04 23.09
C ILE A 234 25.99 16.23 21.80
N ILE A 235 26.27 16.88 20.66
CA ILE A 235 26.37 16.20 19.37
C ILE A 235 27.66 15.38 19.36
N GLN A 236 27.53 14.07 19.27
CA GLN A 236 28.66 13.13 19.21
C GLN A 236 29.07 12.85 17.76
N ARG A 237 28.09 12.73 16.86
CA ARG A 237 28.31 12.46 15.43
C ARG A 237 27.22 13.09 14.59
N GLU A 238 27.56 13.43 13.36
CA GLU A 238 26.63 13.98 12.39
C GLU A 238 26.61 13.11 11.12
N THR A 239 25.42 12.96 10.55
CA THR A 239 25.22 12.46 9.19
C THR A 239 24.43 13.51 8.39
N PRO A 240 24.29 13.34 7.06
CA PRO A 240 23.45 14.23 6.27
C PRO A 240 22.00 14.34 6.77
N LYS A 241 21.46 13.31 7.46
CA LYS A 241 20.04 13.24 7.83
C LYS A 241 19.74 13.20 9.33
N ALA A 242 20.74 12.93 10.18
CA ALA A 242 20.54 12.76 11.61
C ALA A 242 21.78 13.16 12.42
N LEU A 243 21.56 13.52 13.68
CA LEU A 243 22.59 13.77 14.69
C LEU A 243 22.55 12.65 15.73
N LEU A 244 23.70 12.13 16.11
CA LEU A 244 23.83 11.31 17.32
C LEU A 244 24.01 12.28 18.48
N ILE A 245 23.00 12.38 19.34
CA ILE A 245 23.02 13.27 20.50
C ILE A 245 23.16 12.42 21.76
N ARG A 246 24.13 12.76 22.61
CA ARG A 246 24.22 12.28 23.98
C ARG A 246 23.48 13.26 24.88
N PHE A 247 22.40 12.82 25.51
CA PHE A 247 21.60 13.62 26.43
C PHE A 247 22.24 13.71 27.82
N GLU A 248 21.77 14.63 28.67
CA GLU A 248 22.23 14.76 30.05
C GLU A 248 22.03 13.49 30.89
N SER A 249 21.01 12.68 30.54
CA SER A 249 20.77 11.36 31.14
C SER A 249 21.85 10.32 30.80
N GLY A 250 22.81 10.65 29.93
CA GLY A 250 23.85 9.75 29.45
C GLY A 250 23.41 8.86 28.28
N ILE A 251 22.13 8.91 27.90
CA ILE A 251 21.58 8.16 26.76
C ILE A 251 22.02 8.80 25.45
N GLU A 252 22.46 7.96 24.50
CA GLU A 252 22.76 8.39 23.13
C GLU A 252 21.65 7.97 22.16
N SER A 253 21.20 8.88 21.31
CA SER A 253 20.19 8.56 20.30
C SER A 253 20.43 9.30 18.99
N TRP A 254 20.14 8.63 17.89
CA TRP A 254 20.08 9.24 16.57
C TRP A 254 18.77 10.00 16.40
N ILE A 255 18.88 11.32 16.35
CA ILE A 255 17.78 12.26 16.15
C ILE A 255 17.78 12.78 14.71
N PRO A 256 16.72 12.58 13.93
CA PRO A 256 16.61 13.14 12.59
C PRO A 256 16.68 14.68 12.63
N LYS A 257 17.46 15.30 11.75
CA LYS A 257 17.57 16.77 11.71
C LYS A 257 16.23 17.46 11.46
N SER A 258 15.35 16.83 10.68
CA SER A 258 14.02 17.35 10.37
C SER A 258 13.07 17.42 11.56
N THR A 259 13.39 16.76 12.68
CA THR A 259 12.58 16.78 13.90
C THR A 259 13.17 17.71 14.96
N ILE A 260 14.26 18.41 14.65
CA ILE A 260 14.89 19.43 15.49
C ILE A 260 14.49 20.78 14.92
N HIS A 261 13.86 21.60 15.75
CA HIS A 261 13.33 22.92 15.40
C HIS A 261 14.13 24.08 16.00
N SER A 262 15.17 23.77 16.78
CA SER A 262 16.17 24.74 17.21
C SER A 262 17.35 24.76 16.25
N ASP A 263 18.05 25.89 16.21
CA ASP A 263 19.37 25.94 15.61
C ASP A 263 20.32 25.01 16.39
N PHE A 264 21.25 24.38 15.66
CA PHE A 264 22.30 23.55 16.24
C PHE A 264 23.57 23.68 15.41
N SER A 265 24.73 23.47 16.04
CA SER A 265 26.01 23.47 15.35
C SER A 265 26.86 22.29 15.79
N SER A 266 27.23 21.44 14.84
CA SER A 266 28.17 20.34 15.06
C SER A 266 29.61 20.80 15.32
N GLN A 267 29.90 22.09 15.09
CA GLN A 267 31.20 22.68 15.40
C GLN A 267 31.34 23.03 16.89
N ILE A 268 30.23 23.10 17.62
CA ILE A 268 30.22 23.32 19.07
C ILE A 268 30.33 21.97 19.76
N THR A 269 31.50 21.66 20.33
CA THR A 269 31.78 20.43 21.11
C THR A 269 31.20 20.45 22.53
N GLY A 270 30.22 21.33 22.79
CA GLY A 270 29.62 21.56 24.11
C GLY A 270 28.13 21.24 24.19
N LEU A 271 27.58 21.40 25.39
CA LEU A 271 26.17 21.20 25.70
C LEU A 271 25.30 22.23 24.95
N GLN A 272 24.35 21.75 24.15
CA GLN A 272 23.42 22.54 23.35
C GLN A 272 21.98 22.21 23.76
N SER A 273 21.07 23.17 23.61
CA SER A 273 19.63 22.97 23.83
C SER A 273 18.95 22.68 22.50
N PHE A 274 18.15 21.62 22.46
CA PHE A 274 17.46 21.15 21.27
C PHE A 274 15.96 21.20 21.47
N LEU A 275 15.24 21.82 20.54
CA LEU A 275 13.78 21.75 20.49
C LEU A 275 13.38 20.59 19.58
N ILE A 276 13.01 19.44 20.15
CA ILE A 276 12.78 18.18 19.42
C ILE A 276 11.32 17.77 19.53
N GLN A 277 10.73 17.25 18.45
CA GLN A 277 9.36 16.71 18.49
C GLN A 277 9.19 15.61 19.53
N SER A 278 8.16 15.71 20.38
CA SER A 278 7.93 14.85 21.55
C SER A 278 7.89 13.36 21.21
N TRP A 279 7.24 13.00 20.10
CA TRP A 279 7.11 11.60 19.66
C TRP A 279 8.47 10.92 19.37
N VAL A 280 9.49 11.67 18.96
CA VAL A 280 10.83 11.13 18.67
C VAL A 280 11.51 10.70 19.97
N LEU A 281 11.30 11.50 21.02
CA LEU A 281 11.88 11.31 22.33
C LEU A 281 11.18 10.17 23.08
N ASP A 282 9.85 10.12 22.99
CA ASP A 282 9.01 9.07 23.58
C ASP A 282 9.31 7.70 22.97
N LYS A 283 9.56 7.63 21.65
CA LYS A 283 9.96 6.38 20.98
C LYS A 283 11.34 5.87 21.40
N LYS A 284 12.18 6.74 21.96
CA LYS A 284 13.60 6.45 22.27
C LYS A 284 13.89 6.38 23.76
N ASN A 285 12.89 6.54 24.62
CA ASN A 285 13.05 6.68 26.07
C ASN A 285 14.12 7.73 26.43
N ALA A 286 14.23 8.78 25.62
CA ALA A 286 15.30 9.77 25.72
C ALA A 286 14.91 11.00 26.56
N ALA A 287 13.68 11.05 27.07
CA ALA A 287 13.10 12.19 27.79
C ALA A 287 12.91 11.96 29.30
N THR A 288 13.52 10.91 29.88
CA THR A 288 13.49 10.67 31.32
C THR A 288 14.78 11.10 31.99
#